data_AF-A0A537LGP9-F1
#
_entry.id   AF-A0A537LGP9-F1
#
_cell.length_a   1.000
_cell.length_b   1.000
_cell.length_c   1.000
_cell.angle_alpha   90.00
_cell.angle_beta   90.00
_cell.angle_gamma   90.00
#
_symmetry.space_group_name_H-M   'P 1'
#
loop_
_entity.id
_entity.type
_entity.pdbx_description
1 polymer ?
#
loop_
_entity_poly.entity_id
_entity_poly.type
_entity_poly.pdbx_seq_one_letter_code
_entity_poly.pdbx_strand_id
1 'polypeptide(L)'
;MSDLRPFHFNVVFWGDRFRDYLTDFCLPSLLSPNNIPRLSGGRRNRFVFCTTADDRAALTRTPIFALLDRYIEPQFIEIPPAPPGLSGCEHMGVGHKLATEMIHRERGYGVILTPDLMMSDGSIAALERYARAGHRVVLSAALRFGEEPLFEHLAAVGIIRQGERLSQAGRPLAVTGRQMVAAGIRSFHSETQRYGWDSSSFRLRRGRPARHEHPRDLDSGRRLHLPQLRQ
;
A
#
# COMPACT_ATOMS: atom_id res chain seq x y z
N MET A 1 21.12 -4.53 28.16
CA MET A 1 20.57 -3.94 26.91
C MET A 1 19.09 -3.72 27.15
N SER A 2 18.54 -2.51 26.93
CA SER A 2 17.10 -2.31 27.11
C SER A 2 16.34 -3.17 26.10
N ASP A 3 15.29 -3.81 26.56
CA ASP A 3 14.41 -4.59 25.70
C ASP A 3 13.74 -3.68 24.66
N LEU A 4 13.60 -4.14 23.41
CA LEU A 4 12.96 -3.35 22.37
C LEU A 4 11.46 -3.21 22.66
N ARG A 5 10.88 -2.09 22.21
CA ARG A 5 9.42 -1.98 22.14
C ARG A 5 8.89 -3.00 21.12
N PRO A 6 7.70 -3.57 21.35
CA PRO A 6 7.10 -4.52 20.41
C PRO A 6 6.85 -3.85 19.05
N PHE A 7 6.99 -4.62 17.97
CA PHE A 7 6.58 -4.21 16.63
C PHE A 7 5.14 -4.65 16.37
N HIS A 8 4.36 -3.75 15.77
CA HIS A 8 2.99 -4.00 15.36
C HIS A 8 2.84 -3.74 13.86
N PHE A 9 2.63 -4.81 13.11
CA PHE A 9 2.40 -4.78 11.67
C PHE A 9 0.91 -4.61 11.43
N ASN A 10 0.51 -3.45 10.93
CA ASN A 10 -0.90 -3.11 10.73
C ASN A 10 -1.26 -3.18 9.25
N VAL A 11 -2.26 -3.99 8.90
CA VAL A 11 -2.86 -4.03 7.56
C VAL A 11 -4.37 -3.87 7.65
N VAL A 12 -4.93 -3.06 6.75
CA VAL A 12 -6.38 -2.93 6.57
C VAL A 12 -6.75 -3.55 5.23
N PHE A 13 -7.73 -4.44 5.20
CA PHE A 13 -8.18 -5.08 3.96
C PHE A 13 -9.60 -5.62 4.06
N TRP A 14 -10.29 -5.73 2.92
CA TRP A 14 -11.56 -6.44 2.78
C TRP A 14 -11.75 -6.90 1.34
N GLY A 15 -12.51 -7.98 1.18
CA GLY A 15 -12.85 -8.56 -0.11
C GLY A 15 -11.74 -9.46 -0.69
N ASP A 16 -12.18 -10.38 -1.53
CA ASP A 16 -11.36 -11.49 -2.04
C ASP A 16 -10.07 -11.02 -2.72
N ARG A 17 -10.13 -9.96 -3.54
CA ARG A 17 -8.95 -9.45 -4.24
C ARG A 17 -7.84 -9.00 -3.29
N PHE A 18 -8.16 -8.21 -2.28
CA PHE A 18 -7.16 -7.71 -1.34
C PHE A 18 -6.71 -8.78 -0.35
N ARG A 19 -7.60 -9.71 0.01
CA ARG A 19 -7.21 -10.91 0.77
C ARG A 19 -6.23 -11.78 -0.02
N ASP A 20 -6.45 -11.94 -1.32
CA ASP A 20 -5.54 -12.69 -2.20
C ASP A 20 -4.18 -12.00 -2.29
N TYR A 21 -4.11 -10.67 -2.48
CA TYR A 21 -2.82 -9.97 -2.43
C TYR A 21 -2.09 -10.14 -1.11
N LEU A 22 -2.84 -10.01 -0.01
CA LEU A 22 -2.29 -10.15 1.32
C LEU A 22 -1.70 -11.54 1.53
N THR A 23 -2.43 -12.58 1.13
CA THR A 23 -2.05 -13.98 1.42
C THR A 23 -1.10 -14.58 0.42
N ASP A 24 -1.12 -14.15 -0.85
CA ASP A 24 -0.24 -14.66 -1.89
C ASP A 24 1.04 -13.85 -2.07
N PHE A 25 1.13 -12.59 -1.60
CA PHE A 25 2.34 -11.78 -1.82
C PHE A 25 2.83 -11.05 -0.57
N CYS A 26 1.97 -10.29 0.12
CA CYS A 26 2.40 -9.49 1.26
C CYS A 26 2.90 -10.36 2.43
N LEU A 27 2.05 -11.26 2.95
CA LEU A 27 2.44 -12.19 4.03
C LEU A 27 3.60 -13.09 3.62
N PRO A 28 3.61 -13.74 2.43
CA PRO A 28 4.77 -14.51 1.99
C PRO A 28 6.08 -13.73 1.99
N SER A 29 6.07 -12.46 1.55
CA SER A 29 7.29 -11.63 1.53
C SER A 29 7.75 -11.23 2.93
N LEU A 30 6.82 -10.95 3.85
CA LEU A 30 7.10 -10.68 5.26
C LEU A 30 7.56 -11.93 6.03
N LEU A 31 7.21 -13.12 5.53
CA LEU A 31 7.61 -14.42 6.11
C LEU A 31 8.91 -14.98 5.51
N SER A 32 9.62 -14.21 4.68
CA SER A 32 10.94 -14.61 4.18
C SER A 32 11.94 -14.78 5.35
N PRO A 33 13.02 -15.57 5.17
CA PRO A 33 13.89 -16.00 6.27
C PRO A 33 14.51 -14.86 7.11
N ASN A 34 14.79 -13.71 6.51
CA ASN A 34 15.38 -12.56 7.20
C ASN A 34 14.36 -11.47 7.57
N ASN A 35 13.06 -11.79 7.53
CA ASN A 35 11.98 -10.87 7.92
C ASN A 35 11.34 -11.27 9.27
N ILE A 36 10.01 -11.41 9.35
CA ILE A 36 9.29 -11.74 10.60
C ILE A 36 9.88 -12.97 11.32
N PRO A 37 10.28 -14.06 10.64
CA PRO A 37 10.90 -15.21 11.31
C PRO A 37 12.17 -14.88 12.11
N ARG A 38 12.85 -13.78 11.78
CA ARG A 38 14.09 -13.34 12.45
C ARG A 38 13.87 -12.21 13.47
N LEU A 39 12.66 -11.66 13.54
CA LEU A 39 12.33 -10.55 14.43
C LEU A 39 12.41 -10.97 15.89
N SER A 40 13.22 -10.26 16.69
CA SER A 40 13.28 -10.53 18.12
C SER A 40 12.00 -10.10 18.86
N GLY A 41 11.76 -10.66 20.05
CA GLY A 41 10.57 -10.37 20.86
C GLY A 41 9.42 -11.34 20.67
N GLY A 42 9.47 -12.21 19.65
CA GLY A 42 8.52 -13.32 19.45
C GLY A 42 7.07 -12.87 19.55
N ARG A 43 6.30 -13.50 20.45
CA ARG A 43 4.87 -13.23 20.69
C ARG A 43 4.53 -11.84 21.24
N ARG A 44 5.52 -11.04 21.66
CA ARG A 44 5.27 -9.64 22.04
C ARG A 44 4.96 -8.78 20.82
N ASN A 45 5.48 -9.16 19.65
CA ASN A 45 5.16 -8.50 18.40
C ASN A 45 3.79 -8.96 17.92
N ARG A 46 3.09 -8.09 17.19
CA ARG A 46 1.74 -8.36 16.69
C ARG A 46 1.59 -8.11 15.21
N PHE A 47 0.81 -8.95 14.56
CA PHE A 47 0.29 -8.70 13.23
C PHE A 47 -1.20 -8.35 13.35
N VAL A 48 -1.51 -7.08 13.19
CA VAL A 48 -2.83 -6.49 13.40
C VAL A 48 -3.56 -6.44 12.06
N PHE A 49 -4.61 -7.23 11.96
CA PHE A 49 -5.52 -7.29 10.82
C PHE A 49 -6.77 -6.46 11.13
N CYS A 50 -6.96 -5.39 10.39
CA CYS A 50 -8.20 -4.60 10.39
C CYS A 50 -9.06 -5.05 9.21
N THR A 51 -10.10 -5.85 9.46
CA THR A 51 -10.85 -6.54 8.40
C THR A 51 -12.27 -6.92 8.81
N THR A 52 -13.05 -7.51 7.90
CA THR A 52 -14.41 -7.99 8.16
C THR A 52 -14.40 -9.37 8.84
N ALA A 53 -15.50 -9.78 9.46
CA ALA A 53 -15.63 -11.13 10.03
C ALA A 53 -15.47 -12.24 8.97
N ASP A 54 -16.01 -12.03 7.77
CA ASP A 54 -15.93 -13.00 6.66
C ASP A 54 -14.50 -13.15 6.15
N ASP A 55 -13.79 -12.03 5.96
CA ASP A 55 -12.40 -12.04 5.52
C ASP A 55 -11.47 -12.61 6.58
N ARG A 56 -11.74 -12.35 7.87
CA ARG A 56 -11.05 -13.04 8.97
C ARG A 56 -11.23 -14.54 8.87
N ALA A 57 -12.46 -15.02 8.71
CA ALA A 57 -12.75 -16.45 8.62
C ALA A 57 -12.12 -17.11 7.37
N ALA A 58 -12.01 -16.38 6.27
CA ALA A 58 -11.30 -16.83 5.08
C ALA A 58 -9.78 -16.86 5.28
N LEU A 59 -9.20 -15.81 5.84
CA LEU A 59 -7.75 -15.69 6.08
C LEU A 59 -7.24 -16.80 7.02
N THR A 60 -7.92 -17.04 8.14
CA THR A 60 -7.45 -18.00 9.17
C THR A 60 -7.43 -19.44 8.69
N ARG A 61 -8.12 -19.77 7.59
CA ARG A 61 -8.11 -21.09 6.95
C ARG A 61 -6.92 -21.30 6.01
N THR A 62 -6.12 -20.27 5.74
CA THR A 62 -5.00 -20.38 4.79
C THR A 62 -3.75 -20.98 5.45
N PRO A 63 -3.00 -21.85 4.74
CA PRO A 63 -1.71 -22.37 5.23
C PRO A 63 -0.68 -21.28 5.53
N ILE A 64 -0.67 -20.17 4.78
CA ILE A 64 0.23 -19.04 5.05
C ILE A 64 -0.08 -18.33 6.37
N PHE A 65 -1.36 -18.23 6.76
CA PHE A 65 -1.74 -17.71 8.07
C PHE A 65 -1.25 -18.63 9.20
N ALA A 66 -1.40 -19.95 9.02
CA ALA A 66 -0.86 -20.93 9.96
C ALA A 66 0.68 -20.90 10.07
N LEU A 67 1.39 -20.38 9.05
CA LEU A 67 2.82 -20.10 9.13
C LEU A 67 3.11 -18.81 9.90
N LEU A 68 2.36 -17.74 9.63
CA LEU A 68 2.47 -16.46 10.33
C LEU A 68 2.33 -16.62 11.85
N ASP A 69 1.30 -17.34 12.28
CA ASP A 69 0.98 -17.52 13.70
C ASP A 69 2.08 -18.26 14.47
N ARG A 70 3.02 -18.95 13.80
CA ARG A 70 4.19 -19.55 14.47
C ARG A 70 5.20 -18.51 14.94
N TYR A 71 5.23 -17.32 14.31
CA TYR A 71 6.28 -16.32 14.54
C TYR A 71 5.80 -15.06 15.26
N ILE A 72 4.55 -14.64 15.04
CA ILE A 72 4.04 -13.34 15.52
C ILE A 72 2.55 -13.43 15.87
N GLU A 73 2.12 -12.68 16.90
CA GLU A 73 0.73 -12.71 17.41
C GLU A 73 -0.27 -12.10 16.44
N PRO A 74 -1.17 -12.88 15.82
CA PRO A 74 -2.24 -12.35 15.01
C PRO A 74 -3.28 -11.68 15.91
N GLN A 75 -3.59 -10.42 15.64
CA GLN A 75 -4.65 -9.68 16.31
C GLN A 75 -5.65 -9.18 15.27
N PHE A 76 -6.94 -9.27 15.58
CA PHE A 76 -8.00 -8.83 14.68
C PHE A 76 -8.74 -7.63 15.28
N ILE A 77 -8.96 -6.61 14.46
CA ILE A 77 -9.85 -5.51 14.71
C ILE A 77 -10.91 -5.55 13.62
N GLU A 78 -12.16 -5.79 14.01
CA GLU A 78 -13.26 -5.79 13.04
C GLU A 78 -13.53 -4.36 12.58
N ILE A 79 -13.61 -4.15 11.26
CA ILE A 79 -14.02 -2.86 10.68
C ILE A 79 -15.43 -2.98 10.10
N PRO A 80 -16.27 -1.93 10.24
CA PRO A 80 -17.59 -1.92 9.62
C PRO A 80 -17.45 -1.92 8.10
N PRO A 81 -18.50 -2.29 7.34
CA PRO A 81 -18.49 -2.15 5.88
C PRO A 81 -18.36 -0.68 5.46
N ALA A 82 -17.82 -0.44 4.27
CA ALA A 82 -17.69 0.90 3.71
C ALA A 82 -19.08 1.54 3.51
N PRO A 83 -19.35 2.72 4.10
CA PRO A 83 -20.57 3.46 3.83
C PRO A 83 -20.71 3.81 2.34
N PRO A 84 -21.95 3.85 1.80
CA PRO A 84 -22.17 4.29 0.42
C PRO A 84 -21.58 5.68 0.16
N GLY A 85 -20.86 5.83 -0.95
CA GLY A 85 -20.31 7.13 -1.39
C GLY A 85 -18.95 7.50 -0.82
N LEU A 86 -18.41 6.76 0.15
CA LEU A 86 -17.01 6.91 0.56
C LEU A 86 -16.07 6.12 -0.35
N SER A 87 -14.91 6.68 -0.66
CA SER A 87 -13.87 5.94 -1.35
C SER A 87 -13.31 4.84 -0.45
N GLY A 88 -12.79 3.77 -1.06
CA GLY A 88 -12.08 2.73 -0.32
C GLY A 88 -10.91 3.30 0.50
N CYS A 89 -10.19 4.29 -0.03
CA CYS A 89 -9.10 4.95 0.69
C CYS A 89 -9.56 5.66 1.97
N GLU A 90 -10.68 6.37 1.92
CA GLU A 90 -11.25 7.03 3.10
C GLU A 90 -11.68 5.99 4.13
N HIS A 91 -12.29 4.89 3.69
CA HIS A 91 -12.72 3.82 4.58
C HIS A 91 -11.55 3.08 5.26
N MET A 92 -10.44 2.84 4.55
CA MET A 92 -9.21 2.28 5.13
C MET A 92 -8.71 3.10 6.33
N GLY A 93 -8.95 4.41 6.34
CA GLY A 93 -8.60 5.31 7.43
C GLY A 93 -9.17 4.89 8.79
N VAL A 94 -10.36 4.24 8.81
CA VAL A 94 -10.97 3.73 10.04
C VAL A 94 -10.09 2.65 10.67
N GLY A 95 -9.71 1.64 9.88
CA GLY A 95 -8.86 0.54 10.34
C GLY A 95 -7.47 1.03 10.76
N HIS A 96 -6.86 1.92 9.98
CA HIS A 96 -5.55 2.48 10.32
C HIS A 96 -5.59 3.32 11.60
N LYS A 97 -6.65 4.09 11.82
CA LYS A 97 -6.84 4.86 13.06
C LYS A 97 -6.92 3.93 14.28
N LEU A 98 -7.82 2.94 14.24
CA LEU A 98 -8.03 2.01 15.37
C LEU A 98 -6.75 1.26 15.73
N ALA A 99 -6.04 0.72 14.73
CA ALA A 99 -4.77 0.03 14.95
C ALA A 99 -3.71 1.00 15.50
N THR A 100 -3.58 2.21 14.95
CA THR A 100 -2.57 3.18 15.41
C THR A 100 -2.81 3.63 16.85
N GLU A 101 -4.06 3.84 17.25
CA GLU A 101 -4.43 4.16 18.63
C GLU A 101 -4.04 3.03 19.59
N MET A 102 -4.27 1.77 19.20
CA MET A 102 -3.85 0.61 19.97
C MET A 102 -2.31 0.53 20.09
N ILE A 103 -1.59 0.68 18.97
CA ILE A 103 -0.12 0.65 18.94
C ILE A 103 0.46 1.74 19.85
N HIS A 104 -0.13 2.94 19.80
CA HIS A 104 0.26 4.06 20.64
C HIS A 104 0.07 3.73 22.14
N ARG A 105 -1.10 3.19 22.51
CA ARG A 105 -1.41 2.78 23.89
C ARG A 105 -0.43 1.74 24.42
N GLU A 106 -0.02 0.80 23.55
CA GLU A 106 0.95 -0.26 23.87
C GLU A 106 2.41 0.19 23.76
N ARG A 107 2.66 1.46 23.39
CA ARG A 107 3.99 2.05 23.18
C ARG A 107 4.82 1.24 22.18
N GLY A 108 4.18 0.64 21.17
CA GLY A 108 4.83 -0.17 20.14
C GLY A 108 5.43 0.65 18.99
N TYR A 109 6.24 -0.01 18.16
CA TYR A 109 6.63 0.49 16.86
C TYR A 109 5.59 0.08 15.82
N GLY A 110 4.95 1.05 15.17
CA GLY A 110 3.99 0.79 14.10
C GLY A 110 4.67 0.57 12.75
N VAL A 111 4.36 -0.55 12.09
CA VAL A 111 4.71 -0.82 10.69
C VAL A 111 3.41 -0.82 9.90
N ILE A 112 3.17 0.25 9.14
CA ILE A 112 1.92 0.43 8.38
C ILE A 112 2.06 -0.21 7.00
N LEU A 113 1.20 -1.17 6.71
CA LEU A 113 1.22 -1.97 5.49
C LEU A 113 -0.06 -1.76 4.68
N THR A 114 0.04 -2.04 3.39
CA THR A 114 -1.12 -2.27 2.50
C THR A 114 -1.15 -3.75 2.10
N PRO A 115 -2.32 -4.32 1.79
CA PRO A 115 -2.44 -5.74 1.45
C PRO A 115 -1.68 -6.13 0.17
N ASP A 116 -1.41 -5.18 -0.71
CA ASP A 116 -0.71 -5.32 -1.99
C ASP A 116 0.78 -4.94 -1.93
N LEU A 117 1.31 -4.66 -0.73
CA LEU A 117 2.73 -4.37 -0.53
C LEU A 117 3.57 -5.65 -0.54
N MET A 118 4.73 -5.60 -1.20
CA MET A 118 5.79 -6.61 -1.05
C MET A 118 7.03 -5.99 -0.40
N MET A 119 7.66 -6.74 0.52
CA MET A 119 8.89 -6.34 1.18
C MET A 119 10.03 -7.28 0.82
N SER A 120 11.22 -6.73 0.57
CA SER A 120 12.39 -7.56 0.29
C SER A 120 12.82 -8.38 1.50
N ASP A 121 13.46 -9.52 1.27
CA ASP A 121 14.08 -10.31 2.33
C ASP A 121 15.15 -9.49 3.06
N GLY A 122 15.01 -9.36 4.38
CA GLY A 122 15.88 -8.56 5.23
C GLY A 122 15.35 -7.17 5.57
N SER A 123 14.23 -6.74 5.00
CA SER A 123 13.61 -5.45 5.33
C SER A 123 13.22 -5.33 6.81
N ILE A 124 12.65 -6.38 7.41
CA ILE A 124 12.24 -6.33 8.82
C ILE A 124 13.46 -6.43 9.75
N ALA A 125 14.46 -7.23 9.41
CA ALA A 125 15.74 -7.22 10.12
C ALA A 125 16.42 -5.83 10.08
N ALA A 126 16.29 -5.10 8.97
CA ALA A 126 16.76 -3.73 8.88
C ALA A 126 15.96 -2.78 9.79
N LEU A 127 14.63 -2.90 9.85
CA LEU A 127 13.80 -2.13 10.79
C LEU A 127 14.21 -2.37 12.25
N GLU A 128 14.44 -3.63 12.64
CA GLU A 128 14.89 -3.96 13.98
C GLU A 128 16.26 -3.32 14.28
N ARG A 129 17.21 -3.41 13.34
CA ARG A 129 18.51 -2.74 13.47
C ARG A 129 18.38 -1.23 13.68
N TYR A 130 17.51 -0.56 12.92
CA TYR A 130 17.30 0.88 13.07
C TYR A 130 16.65 1.21 14.42
N ALA A 131 15.69 0.42 14.88
CA ALA A 131 15.10 0.61 16.20
C ALA A 131 16.15 0.47 17.33
N ARG A 132 17.05 -0.52 17.24
CA ARG A 132 18.16 -0.71 18.20
C ARG A 132 19.15 0.45 18.20
N ALA A 133 19.38 1.07 17.04
CA ALA A 133 20.20 2.26 16.92
C ALA A 133 19.50 3.54 17.41
N GLY A 134 18.26 3.45 17.89
CA GLY A 134 17.52 4.58 18.47
C GLY A 134 16.75 5.43 17.45
N HIS A 135 16.64 4.99 16.19
CA HIS A 135 15.81 5.66 15.21
C HIS A 135 14.33 5.56 15.60
N ARG A 136 13.61 6.68 15.48
CA ARG A 136 12.18 6.78 15.84
C ARG A 136 11.25 6.64 14.64
N VAL A 137 11.75 6.91 13.44
CA VAL A 137 11.01 6.85 12.18
C VAL A 137 11.95 6.27 11.11
N VAL A 138 11.42 5.36 10.30
CA VAL A 138 12.09 4.82 9.11
C VAL A 138 11.16 5.04 7.92
N LEU A 139 11.68 5.69 6.88
CA LEU A 139 10.98 5.85 5.61
C LEU A 139 11.47 4.77 4.64
N SER A 140 10.53 4.07 4.01
CA SER A 140 10.82 3.08 2.97
C SER A 140 10.40 3.63 1.61
N ALA A 141 11.24 3.46 0.59
CA ALA A 141 10.86 3.79 -0.77
C ALA A 141 9.78 2.80 -1.26
N ALA A 142 8.59 3.30 -1.53
CA ALA A 142 7.49 2.53 -2.12
C ALA A 142 7.45 2.80 -3.62
N LEU A 143 7.83 1.80 -4.42
CA LEU A 143 7.72 1.86 -5.87
C LEU A 143 6.35 1.32 -6.28
N ARG A 144 5.58 2.11 -7.03
CA ARG A 144 4.32 1.65 -7.61
C ARG A 144 4.59 1.00 -8.97
N PHE A 145 4.20 -0.26 -9.10
CA PHE A 145 4.40 -1.08 -10.29
C PHE A 145 3.06 -1.56 -10.86
N GLY A 146 3.05 -1.89 -12.16
CA GLY A 146 1.99 -2.66 -12.78
C GLY A 146 2.06 -4.10 -12.28
N GLU A 147 0.91 -4.68 -12.02
CA GLU A 147 0.77 -6.01 -11.43
C GLU A 147 1.29 -7.10 -12.38
N GLU A 148 0.76 -7.16 -13.59
CA GLU A 148 1.11 -8.18 -14.58
C GLU A 148 2.59 -8.11 -14.98
N PRO A 149 3.16 -6.93 -15.33
CA PRO A 149 4.58 -6.84 -15.67
C PRO A 149 5.51 -7.25 -14.51
N LEU A 150 5.15 -6.91 -13.26
CA LEU A 150 5.96 -7.31 -12.12
C LEU A 150 6.02 -8.83 -12.01
N PHE A 151 4.87 -9.50 -12.06
CA PHE A 151 4.83 -10.95 -11.90
C PHE A 151 5.45 -11.69 -13.08
N GLU A 152 5.32 -11.18 -14.31
CA GLU A 152 6.07 -11.69 -15.46
C GLU A 152 7.59 -11.63 -15.23
N HIS A 153 8.10 -10.50 -14.75
CA HIS A 153 9.52 -10.35 -14.47
C HIS A 153 10.01 -11.22 -13.32
N LEU A 154 9.23 -11.38 -12.25
CA LEU A 154 9.58 -12.28 -11.14
C LEU A 154 9.55 -13.75 -11.59
N ALA A 155 8.60 -14.14 -12.44
CA ALA A 155 8.53 -15.49 -12.99
C ALA A 155 9.70 -15.78 -13.94
N ALA A 156 10.06 -14.82 -14.79
CA ALA A 156 11.16 -14.96 -15.75
C ALA A 156 12.52 -15.22 -15.09
N VAL A 157 12.71 -14.77 -13.83
CA VAL A 157 13.93 -15.02 -13.05
C VAL A 157 13.76 -16.16 -12.02
N GLY A 158 12.68 -16.93 -12.11
CA GLY A 158 12.44 -18.12 -11.30
C GLY A 158 12.10 -17.87 -9.83
N ILE A 159 11.71 -16.64 -9.46
CA ILE A 159 11.34 -16.30 -8.08
C ILE A 159 9.95 -16.82 -7.72
N ILE A 160 9.00 -16.68 -8.65
CA ILE A 160 7.64 -17.22 -8.54
C ILE A 160 7.35 -18.13 -9.73
N ARG A 161 6.36 -19.00 -9.60
CA ARG A 161 5.80 -19.74 -10.73
C ARG A 161 4.46 -19.15 -11.13
N GLN A 162 4.21 -19.07 -12.44
CA GLN A 162 2.91 -18.61 -12.95
C GLN A 162 1.79 -19.52 -12.43
N GLY A 163 0.69 -18.91 -11.95
CA GLY A 163 -0.45 -19.61 -11.38
C GLY A 163 -0.23 -20.21 -9.98
N GLU A 164 0.95 -20.05 -9.38
CA GLU A 164 1.21 -20.54 -8.02
C GLU A 164 0.47 -19.70 -6.97
N ARG A 165 -0.24 -20.38 -6.06
CA ARG A 165 -0.88 -19.77 -4.89
C ARG A 165 -0.01 -20.00 -3.66
N LEU A 166 0.86 -19.03 -3.33
CA LEU A 166 1.76 -19.09 -2.18
C LEU A 166 1.00 -19.25 -0.86
N SER A 167 -0.21 -18.68 -0.79
CA SER A 167 -1.14 -18.82 0.32
C SER A 167 -1.47 -20.28 0.65
N GLN A 168 -1.73 -21.09 -0.37
CA GLN A 168 -2.11 -22.51 -0.26
C GLN A 168 -0.91 -23.41 -0.03
N ALA A 169 0.26 -23.05 -0.59
CA ALA A 169 1.50 -23.76 -0.32
C ALA A 169 2.07 -23.45 1.07
N GLY A 170 1.57 -22.40 1.75
CA GLY A 170 2.16 -21.89 2.99
C GLY A 170 3.62 -21.52 2.81
N ARG A 171 3.99 -21.02 1.62
CA ARG A 171 5.38 -20.86 1.19
C ARG A 171 5.81 -19.39 1.29
N PRO A 172 6.88 -19.07 2.04
CA PRO A 172 7.48 -17.74 2.00
C PRO A 172 7.97 -17.34 0.60
N LEU A 173 8.00 -16.02 0.38
CA LEU A 173 8.53 -15.39 -0.84
C LEU A 173 9.83 -14.67 -0.50
N ALA A 174 10.96 -15.31 -0.78
CA ALA A 174 12.27 -14.70 -0.61
C ALA A 174 12.69 -13.96 -1.89
N VAL A 175 12.72 -12.62 -1.82
CA VAL A 175 13.20 -11.76 -2.90
C VAL A 175 14.18 -10.75 -2.32
N THR A 176 15.42 -10.74 -2.80
CA THR A 176 16.40 -9.76 -2.32
C THR A 176 16.01 -8.34 -2.76
N GLY A 177 16.46 -7.32 -2.02
CA GLY A 177 16.22 -5.92 -2.41
C GLY A 177 16.68 -5.60 -3.84
N ARG A 178 17.81 -6.16 -4.29
CA ARG A 178 18.29 -6.00 -5.68
C ARG A 178 17.34 -6.62 -6.70
N GLN A 179 16.85 -7.84 -6.46
CA GLN A 179 15.89 -8.49 -7.36
C GLN A 179 14.57 -7.73 -7.40
N MET A 180 14.05 -7.31 -6.24
CA MET A 180 12.80 -6.56 -6.12
C MET A 180 12.88 -5.22 -6.86
N VAL A 181 13.96 -4.46 -6.67
CA VAL A 181 14.18 -3.19 -7.37
C VAL A 181 14.35 -3.41 -8.88
N ALA A 182 15.11 -4.41 -9.29
CA ALA A 182 15.31 -4.72 -10.71
C ALA A 182 14.00 -5.09 -11.42
N ALA A 183 13.13 -5.88 -10.77
CA ALA A 183 11.80 -6.20 -11.28
C ALA A 183 10.89 -4.96 -11.26
N GLY A 184 10.87 -4.20 -10.15
CA GLY A 184 10.02 -3.03 -9.99
C GLY A 184 10.30 -1.91 -11.00
N ILE A 185 11.58 -1.58 -11.28
CA ILE A 185 11.95 -0.54 -12.25
C ILE A 185 11.52 -0.91 -13.67
N ARG A 186 11.54 -2.19 -14.03
CA ARG A 186 11.07 -2.69 -15.33
C ARG A 186 9.54 -2.77 -15.43
N SER A 187 8.85 -2.56 -14.32
CA SER A 187 7.42 -2.80 -14.17
C SER A 187 6.68 -1.55 -13.70
N PHE A 188 7.20 -0.33 -13.90
CA PHE A 188 6.54 0.86 -13.37
C PHE A 188 5.09 0.98 -13.82
N HIS A 189 4.21 1.26 -12.85
CA HIS A 189 2.82 1.57 -13.13
C HIS A 189 2.75 2.81 -14.01
N SER A 190 1.72 2.92 -14.85
CA SER A 190 1.54 4.06 -15.76
C SER A 190 1.59 5.42 -15.03
N GLU A 191 1.11 5.49 -13.79
CA GLU A 191 1.24 6.68 -12.94
C GLU A 191 2.68 7.02 -12.56
N THR A 192 3.50 6.03 -12.19
CA THR A 192 4.92 6.24 -11.89
C THR A 192 5.69 6.62 -13.14
N GLN A 193 5.33 6.03 -14.29
CA GLN A 193 5.89 6.43 -15.56
C GLN A 193 5.62 7.90 -15.89
N ARG A 194 4.59 8.55 -15.31
CA ARG A 194 4.35 10.00 -15.50
C ARG A 194 5.42 10.88 -14.89
N TYR A 195 6.32 10.36 -14.06
CA TYR A 195 7.44 11.14 -13.53
C TYR A 195 8.63 11.22 -14.50
N GLY A 196 8.67 10.38 -15.54
CA GLY A 196 9.70 10.42 -16.57
C GLY A 196 9.38 11.45 -17.65
N TRP A 197 10.30 12.38 -17.91
CA TRP A 197 10.12 13.45 -18.90
C TRP A 197 9.78 12.92 -20.30
N ASP A 198 10.46 11.86 -20.73
CA ASP A 198 10.30 11.27 -22.06
C ASP A 198 9.22 10.16 -22.12
N SER A 199 8.47 9.97 -21.04
CA SER A 199 7.49 8.89 -20.94
C SER A 199 6.27 9.16 -21.81
N SER A 200 5.74 8.12 -22.46
CA SER A 200 4.46 8.21 -23.18
C SER A 200 3.26 8.49 -22.24
N SER A 201 3.44 8.23 -20.94
CA SER A 201 2.51 8.55 -19.86
C SER A 201 2.66 10.01 -19.37
N PHE A 202 3.77 10.69 -19.69
CA PHE A 202 3.99 12.13 -19.49
C PHE A 202 3.22 12.94 -20.54
N ARG A 203 1.89 12.78 -20.58
CA ARG A 203 1.02 13.65 -21.35
C ARG A 203 0.40 14.65 -20.39
N LEU A 204 0.89 15.90 -20.45
CA LEU A 204 0.04 17.04 -20.18
C LEU A 204 -1.17 16.87 -21.08
N ARG A 205 -2.33 16.49 -20.52
CA ARG A 205 -3.60 16.83 -21.17
C ARG A 205 -3.54 18.35 -21.32
N ARG A 206 -3.11 18.84 -22.49
CA ARG A 206 -3.51 20.16 -22.93
C ARG A 206 -5.02 20.08 -22.90
N GLY A 207 -5.64 20.63 -21.85
CA GLY A 207 -7.04 20.95 -21.91
C GLY A 207 -7.23 21.64 -23.25
N ARG A 208 -8.22 21.22 -24.04
CA ARG A 208 -8.70 22.09 -25.12
C ARG A 208 -8.82 23.47 -24.49
N PRO A 209 -8.17 24.53 -25.00
CA PRO A 209 -8.51 25.85 -24.53
C PRO A 209 -10.02 25.95 -24.70
N ALA A 210 -10.72 26.34 -23.62
CA ALA A 210 -12.11 26.72 -23.74
C ALA A 210 -12.16 27.69 -24.93
N ARG A 211 -12.88 27.33 -25.99
CA ARG A 211 -13.13 28.27 -27.06
C ARG A 211 -13.85 29.42 -26.37
N HIS A 212 -13.16 30.53 -26.16
CA HIS A 212 -13.83 31.80 -26.01
C HIS A 212 -14.49 32.05 -27.36
N GLU A 213 -15.73 31.57 -27.50
CA GLU A 213 -16.65 32.12 -28.47
C GLU A 213 -16.88 33.58 -28.06
N HIS A 214 -16.13 34.46 -28.70
CA HIS A 214 -16.48 35.87 -28.75
C HIS A 214 -17.81 35.95 -29.51
N PRO A 215 -18.89 36.49 -28.92
CA PRO A 215 -20.10 36.73 -29.69
C PRO A 215 -19.78 37.85 -30.68
N ARG A 216 -19.78 37.52 -31.98
CA ARG A 216 -19.98 38.53 -33.01
C ARG A 216 -21.48 38.65 -33.26
N ASP A 217 -21.90 39.89 -33.36
CA ASP A 217 -23.11 40.37 -34.03
C ASP A 217 -24.44 40.17 -33.32
N LEU A 218 -24.76 41.15 -32.48
CA LEU A 218 -26.06 41.80 -32.55
C LEU A 218 -25.85 43.31 -32.68
N ASP A 219 -25.75 43.74 -33.93
CA ASP A 219 -26.07 45.09 -34.37
C ASP A 219 -27.60 45.26 -34.33
N SER A 220 -28.09 46.12 -33.44
CA SER A 220 -29.31 46.89 -33.70
C SER A 220 -29.35 48.05 -32.70
N GLY A 221 -29.17 49.26 -33.22
CA GLY A 221 -28.94 50.44 -32.42
C GLY A 221 -30.11 50.90 -31.57
N ARG A 222 -29.76 51.69 -30.55
CA ARG A 222 -30.52 52.87 -30.11
C ARG A 222 -29.61 53.76 -29.28
N ARG A 223 -29.33 54.93 -29.83
CA ARG A 223 -28.65 56.05 -29.17
C ARG A 223 -29.50 56.50 -27.98
N LEU A 224 -28.90 56.60 -26.80
CA LEU A 224 -29.44 57.39 -25.71
C LEU A 224 -28.41 58.47 -25.36
N HIS A 225 -28.82 59.71 -25.62
CA HIS A 225 -28.14 60.95 -25.27
C HIS A 225 -27.99 61.06 -23.75
N LEU A 226 -26.77 61.31 -23.27
CA LEU A 226 -26.51 61.85 -21.94
C LEU A 226 -26.05 63.31 -22.08
N PRO A 227 -26.70 64.29 -21.42
CA PRO A 227 -26.24 65.67 -21.43
C PRO A 227 -25.08 65.89 -20.46
N GLN A 228 -24.25 66.86 -20.85
CA GLN A 228 -22.98 67.28 -20.27
C GLN A 228 -23.10 67.74 -18.81
N LEU A 229 -22.11 67.35 -18.00
CA LEU A 229 -21.78 67.97 -16.72
C LEU A 229 -21.34 69.43 -16.96
N ARG A 230 -22.04 70.38 -16.33
CA ARG A 230 -21.49 71.70 -16.02
C ARG A 230 -21.07 71.72 -14.54
N GLN A 231 -19.88 72.30 -14.36
CA GLN A 231 -19.17 72.77 -13.16
C GLN A 231 -19.87 72.65 -11.81
#